data_AF-A0A0F9JQC9-F1
#
_entry.id   AF-A0A0F9JQC9-F1
#
_cell.length_a   1.000
_cell.length_b   1.000
_cell.length_c   1.000
_cell.angle_alpha   90.00
_cell.angle_beta   90.00
_cell.angle_gamma   90.00
#
_symmetry.space_group_name_H-M   'P 1'
#
loop_
_entity.id
_entity.type
_entity.pdbx_description
1 polymer ?
#
loop_
_entity_poly.entity_id
_entity_poly.type
_entity_poly.pdbx_seq_one_letter_code
_entity_poly.pdbx_strand_id
1 'polypeptide(L)'
;MTPQEFKQTRKDLGLTTRQLARELGLSNKNGDVYIRKIESGASDPSGLLLRCFELLKFEIEMRRFNEEVERKISENYARKEF
;
A
#
# COMPACT_ATOMS: atom_id res chain seq x y z
N MET A 1 7.46 -12.72 2.99
CA MET A 1 7.49 -11.90 1.78
C MET A 1 8.94 -11.76 1.33
N THR A 2 9.27 -12.17 0.10
CA THR A 2 10.58 -11.97 -0.53
C THR A 2 10.76 -10.51 -1.01
N PRO A 3 11.98 -10.04 -1.29
CA PRO A 3 12.23 -8.76 -1.97
C PRO A 3 11.36 -8.50 -3.20
N GLN A 4 11.17 -9.52 -4.04
CA GLN A 4 10.37 -9.43 -5.26
C GLN A 4 8.87 -9.33 -4.95
N GLU A 5 8.37 -10.11 -4.00
CA GLU A 5 6.98 -10.01 -3.52
C GLU A 5 6.71 -8.65 -2.87
N PHE A 6 7.68 -8.09 -2.15
CA PHE A 6 7.60 -6.75 -1.55
C PHE A 6 7.46 -5.67 -2.61
N LYS A 7 8.32 -5.73 -3.63
CA LYS A 7 8.28 -4.83 -4.78
C LYS A 7 6.95 -4.94 -5.54
N GLN A 8 6.46 -6.16 -5.76
CA GLN A 8 5.20 -6.37 -6.48
C GLN A 8 4.01 -5.84 -5.69
N THR A 9 3.94 -6.15 -4.39
CA THR A 9 2.88 -5.66 -3.50
C THR A 9 2.81 -4.12 -3.51
N ARG A 10 3.95 -3.43 -3.47
CA ARG A 10 3.96 -1.95 -3.56
C ARG A 10 3.35 -1.46 -4.87
N LYS A 11 3.69 -2.10 -5.99
CA LYS A 11 3.17 -1.74 -7.31
C LYS A 11 1.67 -1.99 -7.41
N ASP A 12 1.17 -3.08 -6.86
CA ASP A 12 -0.27 -3.42 -6.85
C ASP A 12 -1.07 -2.40 -6.01
N LEU A 13 -0.44 -1.86 -4.95
CA LEU A 13 -0.99 -0.76 -4.18
C LEU A 13 -0.90 0.59 -4.91
N GLY A 14 -0.20 0.69 -6.04
CA GLY A 14 -0.04 1.93 -6.80
C GLY A 14 0.89 2.95 -6.15
N LEU A 15 1.75 2.51 -5.21
CA LEU A 15 2.62 3.41 -4.45
C LEU A 15 4.01 3.53 -5.09
N THR A 16 4.58 4.73 -5.09
CA THR A 16 6.01 4.94 -5.31
C THR A 16 6.81 4.49 -4.08
N THR A 17 8.11 4.24 -4.23
CA THR A 17 8.98 3.89 -3.08
C THR A 17 8.99 4.98 -2.01
N ARG A 18 8.91 6.26 -2.41
CA ARG A 18 8.83 7.40 -1.49
C ARG A 18 7.49 7.46 -0.75
N GLN A 19 6.38 7.24 -1.45
CA GLN A 19 5.07 7.18 -0.80
C GLN A 19 5.02 6.02 0.18
N LEU A 20 5.45 4.81 -0.21
CA LEU A 20 5.51 3.68 0.70
C LEU A 20 6.35 3.99 1.95
N ALA A 21 7.53 4.58 1.77
CA ALA A 21 8.39 4.94 2.90
C ALA A 21 7.68 5.92 3.86
N ARG A 22 6.96 6.90 3.32
CA ARG A 22 6.18 7.86 4.11
C ARG A 22 5.02 7.20 4.85
N GLU A 23 4.23 6.35 4.17
CA GLU A 23 3.10 5.64 4.79
C GLU A 23 3.58 4.69 5.90
N LEU A 24 4.78 4.08 5.75
CA LEU A 24 5.39 3.22 6.77
C LEU A 24 6.11 4.00 7.89
N GLY A 25 6.04 5.33 7.91
CA GLY A 25 6.69 6.15 8.93
C GLY A 25 8.23 6.09 8.91
N LEU A 26 8.83 5.75 7.76
CA LEU A 26 10.28 5.73 7.61
C LEU A 26 10.85 7.15 7.48
N SER A 27 12.16 7.27 7.65
CA SER A 27 12.87 8.55 7.53
C SER A 27 12.56 9.28 6.22
N ASN A 28 12.19 10.56 6.31
CA ASN A 28 11.97 11.43 5.14
C ASN A 28 13.19 11.58 4.23
N LYS A 29 14.41 11.41 4.77
CA LYS A 29 15.66 11.60 4.02
C LYS A 29 16.12 10.34 3.30
N ASN A 30 15.99 9.18 3.94
CA ASN A 30 16.61 7.92 3.47
C ASN A 30 15.63 6.73 3.40
N GLY A 31 14.35 6.91 3.74
CA GLY A 31 13.37 5.83 3.78
C GLY A 31 13.14 5.20 2.41
N ASP A 32 13.06 6.00 1.35
CA ASP A 32 12.91 5.52 -0.02
C ASP A 32 14.15 4.73 -0.50
N VAL A 33 15.34 5.10 -0.04
CA VAL A 33 16.58 4.37 -0.29
C VAL A 33 16.55 3.02 0.39
N TYR A 34 16.07 2.95 1.64
CA TYR A 34 15.92 1.70 2.37
C TYR A 34 14.95 0.73 1.66
N ILE A 35 13.79 1.24 1.22
CA ILE A 35 12.84 0.46 0.40
C ILE A 35 13.51 -0.04 -0.89
N ARG A 36 14.28 0.80 -1.60
CA ARG A 36 15.00 0.38 -2.83
C ARG A 36 16.04 -0.71 -2.58
N LYS A 37 16.75 -0.66 -1.44
CA LYS A 37 17.71 -1.72 -1.05
C LYS A 37 16.99 -3.06 -0.84
N ILE A 38 15.82 -3.02 -0.22
CA ILE A 38 14.99 -4.21 -0.06
C ILE A 38 14.54 -4.74 -1.42
N GLU A 39 13.94 -3.90 -2.26
CA GLU A 39 13.40 -4.34 -3.56
C GLU A 39 14.44 -4.84 -4.57
N SER A 40 15.70 -4.46 -4.38
CA SER A 40 16.82 -4.96 -5.18
C SER A 40 17.44 -6.25 -4.63
N GLY A 41 17.03 -6.70 -3.44
CA GLY A 41 17.65 -7.83 -2.74
C GLY A 41 18.98 -7.49 -2.08
N ALA A 42 19.38 -6.21 -2.06
CA ALA A 42 20.60 -5.77 -1.37
C ALA A 42 20.46 -5.80 0.17
N SER A 43 19.24 -5.93 0.69
CA SER A 43 18.94 -6.12 2.10
C SER A 43 17.65 -6.89 2.25
N ASP A 44 17.55 -7.76 3.25
CA ASP A 44 16.28 -8.36 3.61
C ASP A 44 15.39 -7.37 4.37
N PRO A 45 14.05 -7.43 4.19
CA PRO A 45 13.12 -6.64 4.98
C PRO A 45 13.08 -7.16 6.42
N SER A 46 13.07 -6.25 7.39
CA SER A 46 12.92 -6.65 8.80
C SER A 46 11.51 -7.18 9.07
N GLY A 47 11.36 -8.06 10.07
CA GLY A 47 10.06 -8.60 10.45
C GLY A 47 9.04 -7.52 10.83
N LEU A 48 9.48 -6.46 11.52
CA LEU A 48 8.64 -5.31 11.85
C LEU A 48 8.16 -4.57 10.60
N LEU A 49 9.07 -4.32 9.64
CA LEU A 49 8.72 -3.67 8.38
C LEU A 49 7.67 -4.48 7.61
N LEU A 50 7.83 -5.81 7.56
CA LEU A 50 6.87 -6.70 6.91
C LEU A 50 5.49 -6.60 7.57
N ARG A 51 5.42 -6.61 8.91
CA ARG A 51 4.15 -6.45 9.63
C ARG A 51 3.49 -5.10 9.37
N CYS A 52 4.26 -4.01 9.42
CA CYS A 52 3.72 -2.69 9.10
C CYS A 52 3.22 -2.61 7.65
N PHE A 53 3.91 -3.25 6.71
CA PHE A 53 3.49 -3.24 5.32
C PHE A 53 2.23 -4.09 5.07
N GLU A 54 2.08 -5.23 5.75
CA GLU A 54 0.86 -6.04 5.73
C GLU A 54 -0.35 -5.26 6.28
N LEU A 55 -0.17 -4.53 7.39
CA LEU A 55 -1.23 -3.69 7.98
C LEU A 55 -1.62 -2.55 7.04
N LEU A 56 -0.65 -1.85 6.45
CA LEU A 56 -0.91 -0.79 5.47
C LEU A 56 -1.65 -1.32 4.25
N LYS A 57 -1.26 -2.51 3.75
CA LYS A 57 -1.95 -3.17 2.64
C LYS A 57 -3.42 -3.40 2.99
N PHE A 58 -3.69 -3.99 4.15
CA PHE A 58 -5.05 -4.25 4.61
C PHE A 58 -5.88 -2.95 4.73
N GLU A 59 -5.30 -1.89 5.30
CA GLU A 59 -5.98 -0.60 5.43
C GLU A 59 -6.38 -0.01 4.07
N ILE A 60 -5.46 -0.03 3.09
CA ILE A 60 -5.73 0.49 1.74
C ILE A 60 -6.82 -0.33 1.05
N GLU A 61 -6.78 -1.66 1.18
CA GLU A 61 -7.78 -2.56 0.60
C GLU A 61 -9.18 -2.32 1.20
N MET A 62 -9.26 -2.17 2.53
CA MET A 62 -10.52 -1.83 3.21
C MET A 62 -11.06 -0.47 2.79
N ARG A 63 -10.18 0.53 2.62
CA ARG A 63 -10.58 1.86 2.15
C ARG A 63 -11.18 1.79 0.74
N ARG A 64 -10.50 1.12 -0.19
CA ARG A 64 -10.97 0.91 -1.58
C ARG A 64 -12.31 0.18 -1.62
N PHE A 65 -12.49 -0.83 -0.76
CA PHE A 65 -13.75 -1.56 -0.66
C PHE A 65 -14.89 -0.64 -0.18
N ASN A 66 -14.66 0.15 0.87
CA ASN A 66 -15.68 1.09 1.38
C ASN A 66 -16.06 2.14 0.32
N GLU A 67 -15.08 2.71 -0.37
CA GLU A 67 -15.31 3.67 -1.47
C GLU A 67 -16.16 3.03 -2.60
N GLU A 68 -15.89 1.77 -2.95
CA GLU A 68 -16.68 1.05 -3.96
C GLU A 68 -18.13 0.81 -3.50
N VAL A 69 -18.33 0.44 -2.24
CA VAL A 69 -19.66 0.25 -1.63
C VAL A 69 -20.44 1.56 -1.66
N GLU A 70 -19.85 2.66 -1.19
CA GLU A 70 -20.48 3.98 -1.20
C GLU A 70 -20.90 4.42 -2.60
N ARG A 71 -20.01 4.22 -3.59
CA ARG A 71 -20.31 4.50 -5.00
C ARG A 71 -21.51 3.70 -5.50
N LYS A 72 -21.56 2.38 -5.25
CA LYS A 72 -22.69 1.52 -5.65
C LYS A 72 -24.00 1.93 -4.98
N ILE A 73 -23.95 2.32 -3.71
CA ILE A 73 -25.12 2.82 -2.98
C ILE A 73 -25.63 4.09 -3.65
N SER A 74 -24.76 5.07 -3.91
CA SER A 74 -25.11 6.32 -4.58
C SER A 74 -25.70 6.11 -5.97
N GLU A 75 -25.08 5.26 -6.79
CA GLU A 75 -25.58 4.91 -8.14
C GLU A 75 -26.99 4.27 -8.08
N ASN A 76 -27.25 3.41 -7.09
CA ASN A 76 -28.57 2.78 -6.93
C ASN A 76 -29.65 3.77 -6.50
N TYR A 77 -29.33 4.75 -5.64
CA TYR A 77 -30.29 5.80 -5.27
C TYR A 77 -30.57 6.73 -6.46
N ALA A 78 -29.55 7.14 -7.21
CA ALA A 78 -29.72 7.97 -8.41
C ALA A 78 -30.62 7.33 -9.47
N ARG A 79 -30.60 6.00 -9.60
CA ARG A 79 -31.47 5.26 -10.55
C ARG A 79 -32.93 5.13 -10.11
N LYS A 80 -33.25 5.31 -8.82
CA LYS A 80 -34.62 5.19 -8.31
C LYS A 80 -35.43 6.49 -8.40
N GLU A 81 -34.77 7.61 -8.71
CA GLU A 81 -35.40 8.93 -8.87
C GLU A 81 -35.78 9.25 -10.33
N PHE A 82 -35.57 8.31 -11.26
CA PHE A 82 -36.05 8.32 -12.64
C PHE A 82 -37.04 7.18 -12.88
#